data_AF-A0A941MDK3-F1
#
_entry.id   AF-A0A941MDK3-F1
#
_cell.length_a   1.000
_cell.length_b   1.000
_cell.length_c   1.000
_cell.angle_alpha   90.00
_cell.angle_beta   90.00
_cell.angle_gamma   90.00
#
_symmetry.space_group_name_H-M   'P 1'
#
loop_
_entity.id
_entity.type
_entity.pdbx_description
1 polymer ?
#
loop_
_entity_poly.entity_id
_entity_poly.type
_entity_poly.pdbx_seq_one_letter_code
_entity_poly.pdbx_strand_id
1 'polypeptide(L)'
;MMRSLTAALMLLLLAGCGKTDITDPAKPHPRLLAPGAAAAPSSKPGDTAANAPASGDAAHEPSQPPEDFVREFFRTYLDTFEDKSWFDDGEQMSPWFSEALVKSSLDNRTACQENEDECLDFDPIIDAQDYDDDIYSTLHTERVGSGSPVRVKVTFENLKSTMTMTYSLIQVEGEWRISDIQSSNYGSLSQVLANGNGSPPV
;
A
#
# COMPACT_ATOMS: atom_id res chain seq x y z
N MET A 1 -7.34 50.48 13.72
CA MET A 1 -6.76 49.84 14.92
C MET A 1 -5.82 48.74 14.44
N MET A 2 -4.53 49.02 14.38
CA MET A 2 -3.48 48.09 13.92
C MET A 2 -3.11 47.14 15.06
N ARG A 3 -3.17 45.83 14.83
CA ARG A 3 -2.61 44.82 15.74
C ARG A 3 -1.33 44.30 15.12
N SER A 4 -0.21 44.77 15.67
CA SER A 4 1.13 44.26 15.44
C SER A 4 1.25 42.90 16.14
N LEU A 5 1.60 41.83 15.42
CA LEU A 5 2.13 40.61 16.01
C LEU A 5 3.60 40.48 15.60
N THR A 6 4.45 40.56 16.62
CA THR A 6 5.89 40.45 16.54
C THR A 6 6.27 38.98 16.31
N ALA A 7 6.94 38.69 15.20
CA ALA A 7 7.57 37.40 14.96
C ALA A 7 8.78 37.22 15.89
N ALA A 8 8.79 36.15 16.67
CA ALA A 8 9.95 35.73 17.46
C ALA A 8 10.70 34.64 16.69
N LEU A 9 11.74 35.06 15.97
CA LEU A 9 12.73 34.19 15.36
C LEU A 9 13.78 33.83 16.42
N MET A 10 13.77 32.60 16.93
CA MET A 10 14.85 32.08 17.78
C MET A 10 15.80 31.23 16.94
N LEU A 11 16.96 31.83 16.63
CA LEU A 11 18.11 31.19 16.02
C LEU A 11 19.01 30.66 17.16
N LEU A 12 19.26 29.36 17.22
CA LEU A 12 20.28 28.76 18.09
C LEU A 12 21.21 27.88 17.27
N LEU A 13 22.34 28.50 16.87
CA LEU A 13 23.54 27.85 16.37
C LEU A 13 24.40 27.45 17.56
N LEU A 14 24.71 26.16 17.72
CA LEU A 14 25.93 25.73 18.41
C LEU A 14 26.58 24.57 17.64
N ALA A 15 27.83 24.83 17.27
CA ALA A 15 28.74 23.93 16.59
C ALA A 15 29.18 22.77 17.50
N GLY A 16 29.26 21.57 16.92
CA GLY A 16 29.92 20.41 17.52
C GLY A 16 30.71 19.66 16.45
N CYS A 17 32.00 19.96 16.34
CA CYS A 17 32.97 19.16 15.58
C CYS A 17 33.20 17.82 16.29
N GLY A 18 33.09 16.72 15.55
CA GLY A 18 33.55 15.40 15.98
C GLY A 18 33.77 14.49 14.78
N LYS A 19 34.99 14.51 14.22
CA LYS A 19 35.50 13.51 13.28
C LYS A 19 35.95 12.29 14.07
N THR A 20 35.45 11.11 13.74
CA THR A 20 36.14 9.83 13.96
C THR A 20 35.83 8.89 12.80
N ASP A 21 36.74 8.82 11.83
CA ASP A 21 36.91 7.67 10.93
C ASP A 21 37.62 6.56 11.71
N ILE A 22 36.98 5.42 11.97
CA ILE A 22 37.66 4.14 12.30
C ILE A 22 36.81 2.95 11.81
N THR A 23 37.21 2.40 10.66
CA THR A 23 37.17 0.98 10.19
C THR A 23 35.89 0.13 10.23
N ASP A 24 35.48 -0.29 9.02
CA ASP A 24 34.87 -1.59 8.71
C ASP A 24 35.90 -2.74 8.94
N PRO A 25 35.49 -3.92 9.45
CA PRO A 25 35.31 -5.03 8.51
C PRO A 25 34.13 -5.97 8.83
N ALA A 26 33.39 -6.30 7.78
CA ALA A 26 32.61 -7.51 7.53
C ALA A 26 32.88 -8.70 8.47
N LYS A 27 31.81 -9.33 8.97
CA LYS A 27 31.84 -10.71 9.46
C LYS A 27 30.77 -11.58 8.79
N PRO A 28 31.11 -12.79 8.33
CA PRO A 28 30.32 -13.58 7.39
C PRO A 28 29.25 -14.43 8.06
N HIS A 29 28.13 -14.64 7.36
CA HIS A 29 27.16 -15.67 7.71
C HIS A 29 27.70 -17.07 7.38
N PRO A 30 27.55 -18.05 8.28
CA PRO A 30 28.06 -19.40 8.10
C PRO A 30 27.25 -20.18 7.05
N ARG A 31 27.97 -20.75 6.08
CA ARG A 31 27.51 -21.82 5.20
C ARG A 31 27.35 -23.10 6.01
N LEU A 32 26.12 -23.54 6.27
CA LEU A 32 25.86 -24.94 6.66
C LEU A 32 25.51 -25.75 5.42
N LEU A 33 26.34 -26.78 5.19
CA LEU A 33 26.13 -27.85 4.22
C LEU A 33 25.08 -28.83 4.76
N ALA A 34 24.15 -29.23 3.89
CA ALA A 34 23.37 -30.46 4.05
C ALA A 34 24.29 -31.70 4.03
N PRO A 35 23.86 -32.79 4.67
CA PRO A 35 23.46 -34.00 3.91
C PRO A 35 22.26 -34.71 4.57
N GLY A 36 21.48 -35.59 3.98
CA GLY A 36 21.55 -36.35 2.73
C GLY A 36 20.35 -37.32 2.72
N ALA A 37 20.11 -37.93 1.56
CA ALA A 37 18.91 -38.66 1.16
C ALA A 37 18.62 -39.97 1.93
N ALA A 38 17.34 -40.38 1.92
CA ALA A 38 16.94 -41.79 1.89
C ALA A 38 15.62 -41.96 1.09
N ALA A 39 15.52 -43.08 0.38
CA ALA A 39 14.67 -43.32 -0.79
C ALA A 39 13.32 -44.04 -0.49
N ALA A 40 12.52 -44.14 -1.57
CA ALA A 40 11.13 -44.60 -1.71
C ALA A 40 10.81 -46.08 -1.34
N PRO A 41 9.53 -46.50 -1.48
CA PRO A 41 9.11 -47.27 -2.67
C PRO A 41 7.79 -46.73 -3.29
N SER A 42 7.64 -46.55 -4.60
CA SER A 42 7.49 -47.52 -5.71
C SER A 42 6.18 -48.35 -5.67
N SER A 43 5.16 -47.89 -6.40
CA SER A 43 3.98 -48.68 -6.81
C SER A 43 3.79 -48.59 -8.33
N LYS A 44 3.56 -49.74 -8.96
CA LYS A 44 3.44 -49.95 -10.42
C LYS A 44 2.10 -49.42 -11.00
N PRO A 45 2.00 -49.25 -12.34
CA PRO A 45 0.84 -48.67 -13.03
C PRO A 45 -0.13 -49.75 -13.60
N GLY A 46 -1.41 -49.39 -13.68
CA GLY A 46 -2.45 -50.10 -14.41
C GLY A 46 -3.85 -49.79 -13.87
N ASP A 47 -4.58 -48.86 -14.49
CA ASP A 47 -5.87 -49.12 -15.15
C ASP A 47 -6.60 -47.81 -15.53
N THR A 48 -7.37 -47.93 -16.60
CA THR A 48 -7.72 -46.91 -17.58
C THR A 48 -9.00 -46.14 -17.24
N ALA A 49 -9.01 -44.86 -17.64
CA ALA A 49 -10.14 -43.99 -17.97
C ALA A 49 -11.17 -43.62 -16.89
N ALA A 50 -11.12 -42.33 -16.52
CA ALA A 50 -12.33 -41.52 -16.47
C ALA A 50 -12.00 -40.15 -17.09
N ASN A 51 -12.76 -39.79 -18.13
CA ASN A 51 -12.86 -38.42 -18.63
C ASN A 51 -13.20 -37.49 -17.47
N ALA A 52 -12.20 -36.78 -16.93
CA ALA A 52 -12.45 -35.55 -16.18
C ALA A 52 -12.52 -34.41 -17.22
N PRO A 53 -13.56 -33.56 -17.19
CA PRO A 53 -13.51 -32.33 -17.97
C PRO A 53 -12.30 -31.53 -17.48
N ALA A 54 -11.52 -30.98 -18.42
CA ALA A 54 -10.41 -30.12 -18.12
C ALA A 54 -10.87 -29.04 -17.12
N SER A 55 -10.32 -29.09 -15.91
CA SER A 55 -10.46 -27.99 -14.95
C SER A 55 -10.00 -26.73 -15.64
N GLY A 56 -10.94 -25.79 -15.75
CA GLY A 56 -10.73 -24.50 -16.37
C GLY A 56 -9.52 -23.79 -15.80
N ASP A 57 -8.99 -22.92 -16.64
CA ASP A 57 -7.89 -22.00 -16.41
C ASP A 57 -7.93 -21.46 -14.96
N ALA A 58 -7.16 -22.09 -14.08
CA ALA A 58 -6.95 -21.56 -12.75
C ALA A 58 -6.09 -20.33 -12.97
N ALA A 59 -6.71 -19.15 -12.95
CA ALA A 59 -6.01 -17.87 -12.96
C ALA A 59 -4.82 -17.99 -12.01
N HIS A 60 -3.62 -17.93 -12.57
CA HIS A 60 -2.40 -18.07 -11.81
C HIS A 60 -2.29 -16.82 -10.93
N GLU A 61 -2.31 -16.98 -9.60
CA GLU A 61 -2.03 -15.85 -8.71
C GLU A 61 -0.69 -15.23 -9.15
N PRO A 62 -0.57 -13.89 -9.17
CA PRO A 62 0.69 -13.22 -9.43
C PRO A 62 1.80 -13.84 -8.58
N SER A 63 3.01 -13.92 -9.13
CA SER A 63 4.15 -14.54 -8.47
C SER A 63 4.54 -13.86 -7.16
N GLN A 64 4.15 -12.60 -6.97
CA GLN A 64 4.33 -11.84 -5.74
C GLN A 64 3.14 -12.02 -4.78
N PRO A 65 3.39 -12.27 -3.47
CA PRO A 65 2.34 -12.23 -2.47
C PRO A 65 1.62 -10.88 -2.44
N PRO A 66 0.29 -10.84 -2.24
CA PRO A 66 -0.47 -9.60 -2.19
C PRO A 66 0.00 -8.67 -1.06
N GLU A 67 0.48 -9.21 0.06
CA GLU A 67 1.05 -8.44 1.17
C GLU A 67 2.33 -7.69 0.80
N ASP A 68 3.15 -8.31 -0.05
CA ASP A 68 4.42 -7.73 -0.54
C ASP A 68 4.13 -6.66 -1.57
N PHE A 69 3.16 -6.89 -2.47
CA PHE A 69 2.67 -5.88 -3.41
C PHE A 69 2.19 -4.61 -2.68
N VAL A 70 1.38 -4.75 -1.63
CA VAL A 70 0.91 -3.59 -0.83
C VAL A 70 2.06 -2.91 -0.10
N ARG A 71 3.04 -3.66 0.43
CA ARG A 71 4.23 -3.05 1.06
C ARG A 71 5.09 -2.30 0.05
N GLU A 72 5.26 -2.82 -1.16
CA GLU A 72 6.00 -2.13 -2.22
C GLU A 72 5.28 -0.88 -2.71
N PHE A 73 3.95 -0.95 -2.80
CA PHE A 73 3.10 0.20 -3.06
C PHE A 73 3.35 1.32 -2.04
N PHE A 74 3.28 1.02 -0.73
CA PHE A 74 3.53 2.01 0.33
C PHE A 74 4.94 2.61 0.26
N ARG A 75 5.96 1.81 -0.07
CA ARG A 75 7.33 2.30 -0.26
C ARG A 75 7.37 3.37 -1.35
N THR A 76 6.79 3.05 -2.51
CA THR A 76 6.78 3.96 -3.67
C THR A 76 5.99 5.22 -3.35
N TYR A 77 4.79 5.08 -2.79
CA TYR A 77 3.94 6.19 -2.39
C TYR A 77 4.64 7.15 -1.43
N LEU A 78 5.30 6.64 -0.39
CA LEU A 78 6.03 7.47 0.58
C LEU A 78 7.29 8.12 -0.03
N ASP A 79 8.00 7.41 -0.92
CA ASP A 79 9.15 7.97 -1.65
C ASP A 79 8.75 9.13 -2.59
N THR A 80 7.49 9.18 -3.04
CA THR A 80 6.94 10.22 -3.95
C THR A 80 5.96 11.19 -3.28
N PHE A 81 5.79 11.12 -1.96
CA PHE A 81 4.71 11.85 -1.27
C PHE A 81 4.86 13.38 -1.36
N GLU A 82 6.09 13.90 -1.39
CA GLU A 82 6.35 15.34 -1.48
C GLU A 82 5.73 16.01 -2.72
N ASP A 83 5.38 15.23 -3.74
CA ASP A 83 4.75 15.73 -4.97
C ASP A 83 3.26 16.09 -4.80
N LYS A 84 2.64 15.82 -3.63
CA LYS A 84 1.27 16.22 -3.18
C LYS A 84 0.10 15.91 -4.12
N SER A 85 0.33 15.40 -5.32
CA SER A 85 -0.69 15.13 -6.34
C SER A 85 -0.89 13.64 -6.62
N TRP A 86 -0.32 12.76 -5.78
CA TRP A 86 -0.16 11.35 -6.10
C TRP A 86 -1.49 10.63 -6.36
N PHE A 87 -2.50 10.88 -5.53
CA PHE A 87 -3.85 10.28 -5.65
C PHE A 87 -4.72 10.93 -6.75
N ASP A 88 -4.23 12.04 -7.29
CA ASP A 88 -4.76 12.89 -8.35
C ASP A 88 -4.23 12.68 -9.77
N ASP A 89 -3.24 11.80 -9.91
CA ASP A 89 -2.45 11.64 -11.12
C ASP A 89 -2.59 10.22 -11.66
N GLY A 90 -3.35 10.11 -12.75
CA GLY A 90 -3.63 8.82 -13.37
C GLY A 90 -2.39 8.06 -13.80
N GLU A 91 -1.29 8.73 -14.17
CA GLU A 91 -0.04 8.06 -14.56
C GLU A 91 0.63 7.42 -13.35
N GLN A 92 0.64 8.11 -12.21
CA GLN A 92 1.19 7.59 -10.96
C GLN A 92 0.32 6.47 -10.36
N MET A 93 -1.00 6.58 -10.51
CA MET A 93 -1.95 5.61 -9.96
C MET A 93 -2.08 4.32 -10.78
N SER A 94 -2.05 4.39 -12.11
CA SER A 94 -2.37 3.27 -13.00
C SER A 94 -1.52 1.98 -12.80
N PRO A 95 -0.25 2.04 -12.38
CA PRO A 95 0.51 0.84 -12.04
C PRO A 95 -0.02 0.10 -10.81
N TRP A 96 -0.68 0.81 -9.88
CA TRP A 96 -1.05 0.30 -8.56
C TRP A 96 -2.55 0.01 -8.43
N PHE A 97 -3.40 0.77 -9.10
CA PHE A 97 -4.85 0.72 -8.93
C PHE A 97 -5.58 0.15 -10.14
N SER A 98 -6.78 -0.38 -9.88
CA SER A 98 -7.68 -0.79 -10.96
C SER A 98 -8.08 0.43 -11.79
N GLU A 99 -8.29 0.23 -13.10
CA GLU A 99 -8.72 1.29 -14.02
C GLU A 99 -9.98 2.01 -13.53
N ALA A 100 -10.92 1.27 -12.94
CA ALA A 100 -12.15 1.81 -12.38
C ALA A 100 -11.86 2.80 -11.24
N LEU A 101 -10.95 2.46 -10.31
CA LEU A 101 -10.62 3.32 -9.18
C LEU A 101 -9.80 4.55 -9.62
N VAL A 102 -8.88 4.39 -10.58
CA VAL A 102 -8.17 5.52 -11.22
C VAL A 102 -9.18 6.47 -11.86
N LYS A 103 -10.12 5.94 -12.64
CA LYS A 103 -11.15 6.77 -13.27
C LYS A 103 -11.96 7.54 -12.24
N SER A 104 -12.38 6.88 -11.15
CA SER A 104 -13.16 7.53 -10.09
C SER A 104 -12.41 8.68 -9.40
N SER A 105 -11.10 8.58 -9.16
CA SER A 105 -10.36 9.72 -8.57
C SER A 105 -10.18 10.86 -9.57
N LEU A 106 -9.96 10.57 -10.86
CA LEU A 106 -9.90 11.61 -11.90
C LEU A 106 -11.25 12.32 -12.12
N ASP A 107 -12.37 11.57 -12.03
CA ASP A 107 -13.71 12.14 -12.07
C ASP A 107 -13.93 13.05 -10.84
N ASN A 108 -13.54 12.60 -9.63
CA ASN A 108 -13.63 13.41 -8.41
C ASN A 108 -12.79 14.70 -8.51
N ARG A 109 -11.55 14.60 -9.01
CA ARG A 109 -10.68 15.76 -9.28
C ARG A 109 -11.34 16.76 -10.24
N THR A 110 -12.02 16.27 -11.27
CA THR A 110 -12.72 17.13 -12.23
C THR A 110 -13.89 17.85 -11.55
N ALA A 111 -14.67 17.12 -10.75
CA ALA A 111 -15.78 17.67 -9.99
C ALA A 111 -15.31 18.72 -8.95
N CYS A 112 -14.20 18.44 -8.26
CA CYS A 112 -13.52 19.34 -7.34
C CYS A 112 -13.13 20.70 -7.98
N GLN A 113 -12.76 20.72 -9.27
CA GLN A 113 -12.48 21.95 -10.00
C GLN A 113 -13.74 22.80 -10.26
N GLU A 114 -14.90 22.18 -10.30
CA GLU A 114 -16.19 22.84 -10.47
C GLU A 114 -16.81 23.26 -9.13
N ASN A 115 -16.61 22.45 -8.08
CA ASN A 115 -17.15 22.65 -6.74
C ASN A 115 -16.22 22.07 -5.66
N GLU A 116 -15.65 22.94 -4.82
CA GLU A 116 -14.69 22.54 -3.78
C GLU A 116 -15.28 21.55 -2.76
N ASP A 117 -16.59 21.60 -2.52
CA ASP A 117 -17.28 20.70 -1.59
C ASP A 117 -17.28 19.23 -2.06
N GLU A 118 -16.97 18.99 -3.34
CA GLU A 118 -16.89 17.65 -3.95
C GLU A 118 -15.48 17.05 -3.91
N CYS A 119 -14.48 17.84 -3.51
CA CYS A 119 -13.09 17.38 -3.40
C CYS A 119 -12.93 16.36 -2.28
N LEU A 120 -12.25 15.25 -2.55
CA LEU A 120 -11.68 14.44 -1.48
C LEU A 120 -10.70 15.31 -0.69
N ASP A 121 -10.99 15.56 0.58
CA ASP A 121 -10.27 16.55 1.38
C ASP A 121 -9.14 15.95 2.24
N PHE A 122 -8.83 14.66 2.05
CA PHE A 122 -7.82 13.90 2.80
C PHE A 122 -7.10 12.88 1.91
N ASP A 123 -5.99 12.32 2.39
CA ASP A 123 -5.30 11.22 1.70
C ASP A 123 -5.95 9.86 2.04
N PRO A 124 -6.57 9.18 1.08
CA PRO A 124 -7.28 7.94 1.35
C PRO A 124 -6.37 6.73 1.52
N ILE A 125 -5.08 6.81 1.18
CA ILE A 125 -4.08 5.76 1.37
C ILE A 125 -3.76 5.58 2.86
N ILE A 126 -3.67 6.70 3.57
CA ILE A 126 -3.31 6.71 4.98
C ILE A 126 -4.45 7.15 5.91
N ASP A 127 -5.60 7.53 5.36
CA ASP A 127 -6.76 8.05 6.09
C ASP A 127 -6.39 9.24 6.99
N ALA A 128 -5.66 10.19 6.42
CA ALA A 128 -5.14 11.34 7.14
C ALA A 128 -4.84 12.54 6.23
N GLN A 129 -4.66 13.71 6.84
CA GLN A 129 -4.21 14.94 6.17
C GLN A 129 -2.69 15.08 6.10
N ASP A 130 -2.03 14.62 7.17
CA ASP A 130 -0.58 14.71 7.36
C ASP A 130 -0.04 13.33 7.74
N TYR A 131 1.27 13.16 7.61
CA TYR A 131 1.96 11.92 7.89
C TYR A 131 3.22 12.11 8.75
N ASP A 132 3.61 11.06 9.46
CA ASP A 132 4.92 10.92 10.10
C ASP A 132 5.86 10.06 9.23
N ASP A 133 7.17 10.28 9.34
CA ASP A 133 8.20 9.50 8.63
C ASP A 133 8.21 8.00 9.00
N ASP A 134 7.58 7.63 10.13
CA ASP A 134 7.62 6.30 10.71
C ASP A 134 6.64 5.29 10.07
N ILE A 135 5.73 5.74 9.18
CA ILE A 135 4.69 4.89 8.57
C ILE A 135 5.30 3.61 7.98
N TYR A 136 6.34 3.74 7.15
CA TYR A 136 6.93 2.56 6.50
C TYR A 136 7.59 1.60 7.49
N SER A 137 8.24 2.15 8.52
CA SER A 137 8.97 1.35 9.53
C SER A 137 8.04 0.55 10.45
N THR A 138 6.80 1.02 10.62
CA THR A 138 5.77 0.40 11.45
C THR A 138 4.74 -0.38 10.64
N LEU A 139 4.83 -0.33 9.29
CA LEU A 139 3.91 -0.98 8.38
C LEU A 139 3.90 -2.49 8.56
N HIS A 140 2.72 -3.04 8.78
CA HIS A 140 2.40 -4.46 8.77
C HIS A 140 1.31 -4.74 7.73
N THR A 141 1.50 -5.79 6.94
CA THR A 141 0.57 -6.24 5.90
C THR A 141 0.24 -7.71 6.13
N GLU A 142 -1.05 -8.05 6.11
CA GLU A 142 -1.54 -9.41 6.39
C GLU A 142 -2.71 -9.74 5.46
N ARG A 143 -2.65 -10.81 4.67
CA ARG A 143 -3.81 -11.28 3.91
C ARG A 143 -4.90 -11.77 4.87
N VAL A 144 -6.13 -11.31 4.65
CA VAL A 144 -7.29 -11.67 5.46
C VAL A 144 -8.34 -12.41 4.65
N GLY A 145 -8.59 -13.67 5.04
CA GLY A 145 -9.57 -14.55 4.41
C GLY A 145 -9.11 -15.17 3.09
N SER A 146 -9.98 -15.98 2.51
CA SER A 146 -9.78 -16.67 1.23
C SER A 146 -10.94 -16.31 0.30
N GLY A 147 -10.69 -15.50 -0.73
CA GLY A 147 -11.73 -15.05 -1.66
C GLY A 147 -11.21 -14.05 -2.68
N SER A 148 -12.09 -13.65 -3.59
CA SER A 148 -11.87 -12.58 -4.56
C SER A 148 -12.93 -11.48 -4.32
N PRO A 149 -12.54 -10.20 -4.20
CA PRO A 149 -11.17 -9.71 -4.22
C PRO A 149 -10.35 -10.23 -3.03
N VAL A 150 -9.03 -10.32 -3.22
CA VAL A 150 -8.10 -10.65 -2.15
C VAL A 150 -8.00 -9.46 -1.22
N ARG A 151 -8.08 -9.67 0.09
CA ARG A 151 -8.01 -8.58 1.07
C ARG A 151 -6.72 -8.63 1.85
N VAL A 152 -6.05 -7.48 1.96
CA VAL A 152 -4.85 -7.27 2.78
C VAL A 152 -5.20 -6.26 3.85
N LYS A 153 -5.12 -6.67 5.11
CA LYS A 153 -5.18 -5.75 6.25
C LYS A 153 -3.83 -5.05 6.35
N VAL A 154 -3.88 -3.73 6.49
CA VAL A 154 -2.73 -2.84 6.60
C VAL A 154 -2.81 -2.15 7.96
N THR A 155 -1.71 -2.20 8.72
CA THR A 155 -1.59 -1.52 10.01
C THR A 155 -0.27 -0.78 10.08
N PHE A 156 -0.27 0.47 10.54
CA PHE A 156 0.93 1.30 10.71
C PHE A 156 0.67 2.36 11.77
N GLU A 157 1.72 3.03 12.25
CA GLU A 157 1.60 4.22 13.09
C GLU A 157 1.62 5.48 12.23
N ASN A 158 0.71 6.41 12.49
CA ASN A 158 0.74 7.75 11.91
C ASN A 158 0.29 8.79 12.95
N LEU A 159 1.03 9.89 13.11
CA LEU A 159 0.75 10.95 14.08
C LEU A 159 0.46 10.41 15.49
N LYS A 160 1.25 9.41 15.91
CA LYS A 160 1.13 8.68 17.19
C LYS A 160 -0.15 7.86 17.38
N SER A 161 -0.86 7.55 16.30
CA SER A 161 -2.04 6.71 16.30
C SER A 161 -1.84 5.48 15.42
N THR A 162 -2.27 4.32 15.91
CA THR A 162 -2.30 3.10 15.11
C THR A 162 -3.43 3.19 14.10
N MET A 163 -3.09 3.21 12.82
CA MET A 163 -4.03 3.15 11.70
C MET A 163 -4.28 1.70 11.30
N THR A 164 -5.51 1.34 10.98
CA THR A 164 -5.86 0.01 10.44
C THR A 164 -6.83 0.14 9.29
N MET A 165 -6.44 -0.40 8.13
CA MET A 165 -7.17 -0.30 6.87
C MET A 165 -7.22 -1.66 6.17
N THR A 166 -8.12 -1.82 5.21
CA THR A 166 -8.21 -3.01 4.37
C THR A 166 -8.11 -2.64 2.90
N TYR A 167 -7.13 -3.22 2.22
CA TYR A 167 -6.88 -3.06 0.81
C TYR A 167 -7.46 -4.26 0.06
N SER A 168 -8.37 -4.01 -0.87
CA SER A 168 -8.92 -5.04 -1.76
C SER A 168 -8.13 -5.06 -3.06
N LEU A 169 -7.66 -6.24 -3.45
CA LEU A 169 -6.82 -6.46 -4.61
C LEU A 169 -7.54 -7.39 -5.60
N ILE A 170 -7.42 -7.04 -6.88
CA ILE A 170 -7.83 -7.85 -8.01
C ILE A 170 -6.62 -8.16 -8.89
N GLN A 171 -6.76 -9.18 -9.74
CA GLN A 171 -5.77 -9.50 -10.76
C GLN A 171 -6.23 -8.96 -12.10
N VAL A 172 -5.34 -8.23 -12.77
CA VAL A 172 -5.52 -7.76 -14.14
C VAL A 172 -4.28 -8.18 -14.91
N GLU A 173 -4.47 -9.01 -15.95
CA GLU A 173 -3.38 -9.50 -16.80
C GLU A 173 -2.23 -10.18 -16.02
N GLY A 174 -2.54 -10.83 -14.90
CA GLY A 174 -1.56 -11.54 -14.06
C GLY A 174 -0.78 -10.63 -13.10
N GLU A 175 -1.19 -9.36 -12.96
CA GLU A 175 -0.63 -8.42 -12.00
C GLU A 175 -1.68 -8.00 -10.96
N TRP A 176 -1.23 -7.64 -9.76
CA TRP A 176 -2.10 -7.09 -8.74
C TRP A 176 -2.47 -5.64 -9.06
N ARG A 177 -3.71 -5.29 -8.73
CA ARG A 177 -4.22 -3.91 -8.68
C ARG A 177 -5.09 -3.71 -7.45
N ILE A 178 -4.94 -2.59 -6.77
CA ILE A 178 -5.81 -2.15 -5.68
C ILE A 178 -7.15 -1.72 -6.29
N SER A 179 -8.22 -2.43 -5.97
CA SER A 179 -9.57 -2.14 -6.45
C SER A 179 -10.38 -1.29 -5.48
N ASP A 180 -10.06 -1.34 -4.19
CA ASP A 180 -10.73 -0.55 -3.15
C ASP A 180 -9.85 -0.45 -1.91
N ILE A 181 -10.00 0.64 -1.15
CA ILE A 181 -9.39 0.83 0.16
C ILE A 181 -10.51 1.10 1.16
N GLN A 182 -10.42 0.47 2.33
CA GLN A 182 -11.40 0.63 3.39
C GLN A 182 -10.75 1.08 4.69
N SER A 183 -11.34 2.08 5.33
CA SER A 183 -11.00 2.52 6.68
C SER A 183 -12.26 2.60 7.56
N SER A 184 -12.07 2.71 8.88
CA SER A 184 -13.18 2.93 9.80
C SER A 184 -13.83 4.31 9.66
N ASN A 185 -13.07 5.30 9.16
CA ASN A 185 -13.56 6.66 9.04
C ASN A 185 -14.48 6.77 7.82
N TYR A 186 -14.00 6.45 6.61
CA TYR A 186 -14.75 6.73 5.40
C TYR A 186 -15.43 5.49 4.77
N GLY A 187 -15.25 4.30 5.34
CA GLY A 187 -15.79 3.08 4.73
C GLY A 187 -15.02 2.74 3.45
N SER A 188 -15.71 2.58 2.31
CA SER A 188 -15.09 2.20 1.03
C SER A 188 -14.74 3.43 0.19
N LEU A 189 -13.48 3.53 -0.24
CA LEU A 189 -12.99 4.63 -1.06
C LEU A 189 -13.73 4.73 -2.40
N SER A 190 -14.01 3.59 -3.04
CA SER A 190 -14.79 3.58 -4.27
C SER A 190 -16.20 4.16 -4.08
N GLN A 191 -16.81 3.99 -2.90
CA GLN A 191 -18.10 4.59 -2.56
C GLN A 191 -17.98 6.08 -2.25
N VAL A 192 -16.93 6.50 -1.54
CA VAL A 192 -16.66 7.92 -1.26
C VAL A 192 -16.54 8.70 -2.57
N LEU A 193 -15.70 8.22 -3.48
CA LEU A 193 -15.47 8.86 -4.78
C LEU A 193 -16.73 8.88 -5.66
N ALA A 194 -17.57 7.85 -5.57
CA ALA A 194 -18.84 7.81 -6.32
C ALA A 194 -19.91 8.76 -5.77
N ASN A 195 -19.85 9.12 -4.48
CA ASN A 195 -20.88 9.92 -3.81
C ASN A 195 -20.54 11.41 -3.74
N GLY A 196 -19.29 11.82 -4.02
CA GLY A 196 -18.87 13.23 -4.00
C GLY A 196 -18.83 13.88 -2.62
N ASN A 197 -18.86 13.09 -1.53
CA ASN A 197 -18.83 13.60 -0.16
C ASN A 197 -17.42 13.42 0.43
N GLY A 198 -16.61 14.45 0.30
CA GLY A 198 -15.16 14.41 0.54
C GLY A 198 -14.68 14.45 1.98
N SER A 199 -15.54 14.67 2.99
CA SER A 199 -15.08 14.74 4.38
C SER A 199 -15.23 13.42 5.14
N PRO A 200 -14.20 12.95 5.86
CA PRO A 200 -14.34 11.84 6.79
C PRO A 200 -15.27 12.24 7.95
N PRO A 201 -16.09 11.34 8.50
CA PRO A 201 -16.87 11.62 9.69
C PRO A 201 -15.93 11.88 10.88
N VAL A 202 -16.18 13.02 11.55
CA VAL A 202 -15.56 13.43 12.82
C VAL A 202 -15.89 12.50 13.98
#